data_AF-A0A4Y8JU36-F1
#
_entry.id   AF-A0A4Y8JU36-F1
#
_cell.length_a   1.000
_cell.length_b   1.000
_cell.length_c   1.000
_cell.angle_alpha   90.00
_cell.angle_beta   90.00
_cell.angle_gamma   90.00
#
_symmetry.space_group_name_H-M   'P 1'
#
loop_
_entity.id
_entity.type
_entity.pdbx_description
1 polymer ?
#
loop_
_entity_poly.entity_id
_entity_poly.type
_entity_poly.pdbx_seq_one_letter_code
_entity_poly.pdbx_strand_id
1 'polypeptide(L)'
;MERVVVALAVYAALAGLALWRPNVGRIAIGIFFALMAVVVNGLVLTVAPGLFVAMAEEVPFLWYRELMLAVVSPLPQAFGVFMVVFELTIAALILSRGTARLTGLLVGAAFLVGITPLGLYTVTNLLLAATLVYLFWIDPANPWRLAPTPLATGSTRRDP
;
A
#
# COMPACT_ATOMS: atom_id res chain seq x y z
N MET A 1 12.58 -14.45 12.74
CA MET A 1 13.11 -13.08 12.96
C MET A 1 13.67 -12.45 11.69
N GLU A 2 14.48 -13.16 10.91
CA GLU A 2 15.09 -12.65 9.67
C GLU A 2 14.12 -11.96 8.71
N ARG A 3 12.99 -12.61 8.35
CA ARG A 3 11.97 -12.04 7.45
C ARG A 3 11.40 -10.69 7.92
N VAL A 4 11.22 -10.53 9.23
CA VAL A 4 10.69 -9.28 9.82
C VAL A 4 11.72 -8.16 9.68
N VAL A 5 12.99 -8.45 9.94
CA VAL A 5 14.09 -7.48 9.83
C VAL A 5 14.25 -7.01 8.39
N VAL A 6 14.23 -7.94 7.42
CA VAL A 6 14.32 -7.61 5.99
C VAL A 6 13.14 -6.74 5.56
N ALA A 7 11.91 -7.14 5.90
CA ALA A 7 10.71 -6.37 5.57
C ALA A 7 10.76 -4.96 6.19
N LEU A 8 11.13 -4.85 7.46
CA LEU A 8 11.26 -3.58 8.15
C LEU A 8 12.31 -2.67 7.47
N ALA A 9 13.48 -3.21 7.14
CA ALA A 9 14.54 -2.44 6.49
C ALA A 9 14.10 -1.89 5.13
N VAL A 10 13.48 -2.74 4.29
CA VAL A 10 12.94 -2.32 2.98
C VAL A 10 11.89 -1.25 3.15
N TYR A 11 10.93 -1.43 4.05
CA TYR A 11 9.84 -0.47 4.24
C TYR A 11 10.31 0.83 4.88
N ALA A 12 11.27 0.78 5.81
CA ALA A 12 11.88 1.96 6.38
C ALA A 12 12.65 2.76 5.32
N ALA A 13 13.36 2.09 4.40
CA ALA A 13 14.04 2.76 3.30
C ALA A 13 13.04 3.44 2.34
N LEU A 14 11.97 2.74 1.95
CA LEU A 14 10.92 3.30 1.10
C LEU A 14 10.20 4.48 1.79
N ALA A 15 9.87 4.33 3.07
CA ALA A 15 9.25 5.38 3.87
C ALA A 15 10.18 6.60 4.00
N GLY A 16 11.45 6.40 4.34
CA GLY A 16 12.45 7.47 4.44
C GLY A 16 12.61 8.22 3.12
N LEU A 17 12.65 7.50 1.99
CA LEU A 17 12.70 8.10 0.66
C LEU A 17 11.43 8.91 0.35
N ALA A 18 10.25 8.42 0.72
CA ALA A 18 8.98 9.12 0.56
C ALA A 18 8.85 10.36 1.45
N LEU A 19 9.44 10.35 2.65
CA LEU A 19 9.49 11.52 3.53
C LEU A 19 10.47 12.58 3.02
N TRP A 20 11.63 12.17 2.49
CA TRP A 20 12.64 13.10 2.00
C TRP A 20 12.34 13.64 0.60
N ARG A 21 11.87 12.78 -0.30
CA ARG A 21 11.57 13.08 -1.69
C ARG A 21 10.22 12.44 -2.08
N PRO A 22 9.08 13.05 -1.73
CA PRO A 22 7.74 12.46 -1.90
C PRO A 22 7.45 11.88 -3.27
N ASN A 23 7.80 12.59 -4.35
CA ASN A 23 7.57 12.11 -5.72
C ASN A 23 8.42 10.88 -6.06
N VAL A 24 9.68 10.86 -5.62
CA VAL A 24 10.60 9.73 -5.86
C VAL A 24 10.17 8.53 -5.03
N GLY A 25 9.86 8.74 -3.75
CA GLY A 25 9.36 7.68 -2.87
C GLY A 25 8.04 7.08 -3.37
N ARG A 26 7.08 7.91 -3.83
CA ARG A 26 5.86 7.42 -4.47
C ARG A 26 6.16 6.49 -5.65
N ILE A 27 7.06 6.89 -6.55
CA ILE A 27 7.45 6.07 -7.70
C ILE A 27 8.08 4.76 -7.24
N ALA A 28 9.01 4.83 -6.28
CA ALA A 28 9.65 3.65 -5.71
C ALA A 28 8.64 2.67 -5.09
N ILE A 29 7.65 3.18 -4.35
CA ILE A 29 6.59 2.35 -3.76
C ILE A 29 5.69 1.75 -4.85
N GLY A 30 5.33 2.51 -5.89
CA GLY A 30 4.57 1.98 -7.03
C GLY A 30 5.31 0.84 -7.74
N ILE A 31 6.62 0.99 -7.97
CA ILE A 31 7.47 -0.07 -8.53
C ILE A 31 7.53 -1.27 -7.57
N PHE A 32 7.64 -1.02 -6.26
CA PHE A 32 7.65 -2.08 -5.26
C PHE A 32 6.37 -2.92 -5.30
N PHE A 33 5.19 -2.30 -5.40
CA PHE A 33 3.93 -3.02 -5.63
C PHE A 33 3.95 -3.86 -6.91
N ALA A 34 4.48 -3.33 -8.02
CA ALA A 34 4.59 -4.10 -9.25
C ALA A 34 5.51 -5.32 -9.11
N LEU A 35 6.62 -5.16 -8.36
CA LEU A 35 7.54 -6.27 -8.07
C LEU A 35 6.88 -7.33 -7.17
N MET A 36 6.15 -6.93 -6.12
CA MET A 36 5.39 -7.87 -5.30
C MET A 36 4.34 -8.64 -6.11
N ALA A 37 3.66 -7.95 -7.03
CA ALA A 37 2.68 -8.57 -7.91
C ALA A 37 3.33 -9.64 -8.80
N VAL A 38 4.40 -9.31 -9.52
CA VAL A 38 5.00 -10.20 -10.52
C VAL A 38 5.89 -11.25 -9.88
N VAL A 39 6.79 -10.83 -8.98
CA VAL A 39 7.81 -11.71 -8.40
C VAL A 39 7.21 -12.56 -7.29
N VAL A 40 6.48 -11.98 -6.34
CA VAL A 40 5.97 -12.76 -5.21
C VAL A 40 4.69 -13.47 -5.62
N ASN A 41 3.63 -12.73 -5.94
CA ASN A 41 2.33 -13.34 -6.23
C ASN A 41 2.35 -14.11 -7.57
N GLY A 42 3.03 -13.59 -8.59
CA GLY A 42 3.13 -14.24 -9.90
C GLY A 42 3.93 -15.55 -9.89
N LEU A 43 5.05 -15.61 -9.17
CA LEU A 43 5.78 -16.87 -8.98
C LEU A 43 5.00 -17.86 -8.12
N VAL A 44 4.37 -17.42 -7.03
CA VAL A 44 3.54 -18.31 -6.22
C VAL A 44 2.39 -18.89 -7.04
N LEU A 45 1.70 -18.05 -7.82
CA LEU A 45 0.63 -18.46 -8.73
C LEU A 45 1.07 -19.53 -9.72
N THR A 46 2.24 -19.36 -10.34
CA THR A 46 2.69 -20.22 -11.45
C THR A 46 3.45 -21.46 -11.01
N VAL A 47 4.16 -21.41 -9.88
CA VAL A 47 5.03 -22.49 -9.42
C VAL A 47 4.37 -23.34 -8.34
N ALA A 48 3.67 -22.71 -7.39
CA ALA A 48 3.14 -23.40 -6.22
C ALA A 48 1.89 -22.69 -5.64
N PRO A 49 0.74 -22.70 -6.36
CA PRO A 49 -0.46 -21.98 -5.93
C PRO A 49 -1.03 -22.50 -4.58
N GLY A 50 -0.69 -23.73 -4.18
CA GLY A 50 -1.01 -24.26 -2.86
C GLY A 50 -0.40 -23.46 -1.69
N LEU A 51 0.67 -22.70 -1.93
CA LEU A 51 1.27 -21.84 -0.90
C LEU A 51 0.32 -20.74 -0.43
N PHE A 52 -0.64 -20.29 -1.25
CA PHE A 52 -1.64 -19.32 -0.78
C PHE A 52 -2.52 -19.90 0.34
N VAL A 53 -2.88 -21.19 0.25
CA VAL A 53 -3.64 -21.88 1.29
C VAL A 53 -2.77 -22.10 2.53
N ALA A 54 -1.53 -22.57 2.35
CA ALA A 54 -0.59 -22.76 3.45
C ALA A 54 -0.34 -21.45 4.23
N MET A 55 -0.19 -20.32 3.52
CA MET A 55 -0.09 -19.00 4.15
C MET A 55 -1.36 -18.64 4.94
N ALA A 56 -2.54 -18.97 4.44
CA ALA A 56 -3.79 -18.75 5.16
C ALA A 56 -3.86 -19.61 6.43
N GLU A 57 -3.41 -20.87 6.41
CA GLU A 57 -3.38 -21.77 7.57
C GLU A 57 -2.45 -21.28 8.69
N GLU A 58 -1.37 -20.58 8.34
CA GLU A 58 -0.39 -20.03 9.30
C GLU A 58 -0.87 -18.75 10.01
N VAL A 59 -1.98 -18.14 9.56
CA VAL A 59 -2.50 -16.88 10.12
C VAL A 59 -2.75 -17.01 11.63
N PRO A 60 -2.19 -16.14 12.49
CA PRO A 60 -2.30 -16.29 13.94
C PRO A 60 -3.71 -16.01 14.50
N PHE A 61 -4.52 -15.20 13.82
CA PHE A 61 -5.86 -14.81 14.29
C PHE A 61 -6.94 -15.71 13.68
N LEU A 62 -7.68 -16.44 14.53
CA LEU A 62 -8.68 -17.43 14.07
C LEU A 62 -9.72 -16.87 13.09
N TRP A 63 -10.35 -15.74 13.43
CA TRP A 63 -11.38 -15.12 12.59
C TRP A 63 -10.84 -14.70 11.21
N TYR A 64 -9.60 -14.23 11.16
CA TYR A 64 -8.96 -13.81 9.91
C TYR A 64 -8.48 -15.02 9.12
N ARG A 65 -8.01 -16.08 9.81
CA ARG A 65 -7.64 -17.36 9.21
C ARG A 65 -8.82 -17.98 8.48
N GLU A 66 -9.97 -18.07 9.14
CA GLU A 66 -11.21 -18.62 8.56
C GLU A 66 -11.66 -17.81 7.34
N LEU A 67 -11.61 -16.47 7.43
CA LEU A 67 -11.90 -15.58 6.31
C LEU A 67 -10.96 -15.85 5.12
N MET A 68 -9.65 -15.89 5.35
CA MET A 68 -8.66 -16.12 4.30
C MET A 68 -8.82 -17.51 3.69
N LEU A 69 -9.07 -18.55 4.50
CA LEU A 69 -9.33 -19.90 4.00
C LEU A 69 -10.60 -19.97 3.16
N ALA A 70 -11.68 -19.30 3.57
CA ALA A 70 -12.92 -19.25 2.81
C ALA A 70 -12.74 -18.57 1.44
N VAL A 71 -11.86 -17.57 1.35
CA VAL A 71 -11.56 -16.85 0.11
C VAL A 71 -10.59 -17.64 -0.79
N VAL A 72 -9.53 -18.20 -0.21
CA VAL A 72 -8.40 -18.76 -0.97
C VAL A 72 -8.60 -20.23 -1.32
N SER A 73 -9.09 -21.04 -0.38
CA SER A 73 -9.14 -22.51 -0.53
C SER A 73 -10.00 -23.02 -1.69
N PRO A 74 -11.15 -22.40 -2.03
CA PRO A 74 -11.99 -22.90 -3.13
C PRO A 74 -11.27 -22.91 -4.48
N LEU A 75 -10.43 -21.91 -4.75
CA LEU A 75 -9.71 -21.78 -6.02
C LEU A 75 -8.42 -20.94 -5.88
N PRO A 76 -7.32 -21.53 -5.34
CA PRO A 76 -6.10 -20.78 -5.01
C PRO A 76 -5.44 -20.10 -6.21
N GLN A 77 -5.58 -20.68 -7.40
CA GLN A 77 -5.09 -20.09 -8.65
C GLN A 77 -5.85 -18.82 -9.02
N ALA A 78 -7.17 -18.82 -8.90
CA ALA A 78 -7.97 -17.62 -9.18
C ALA A 78 -7.66 -16.52 -8.16
N PHE A 79 -7.45 -16.88 -6.89
CA PHE A 79 -6.97 -15.94 -5.88
C PHE A 79 -5.59 -15.36 -6.26
N GLY A 80 -4.65 -16.19 -6.69
CA GLY A 80 -3.34 -15.72 -7.15
C GLY A 80 -3.44 -14.77 -8.36
N VAL A 81 -4.27 -15.09 -9.36
CA VAL A 81 -4.54 -14.19 -10.50
C VAL A 81 -5.10 -12.86 -10.02
N PHE A 82 -6.09 -12.90 -9.11
CA PHE A 82 -6.66 -11.71 -8.50
C PHE A 82 -5.57 -10.87 -7.82
N MET A 83 -4.72 -11.47 -6.99
CA MET A 83 -3.65 -10.76 -6.28
C MET A 83 -2.66 -10.08 -7.24
N VAL A 84 -2.24 -10.78 -8.29
CA VAL A 84 -1.33 -10.23 -9.31
C VAL A 84 -1.98 -9.03 -10.00
N VAL A 85 -3.21 -9.18 -10.51
CA VAL A 85 -3.93 -8.12 -11.22
C VAL A 85 -4.21 -6.93 -10.30
N PHE A 86 -4.59 -7.21 -9.05
CA PHE A 86 -4.92 -6.19 -8.06
C PHE A 86 -3.70 -5.36 -7.67
N GLU A 87 -2.57 -6.00 -7.34
CA GLU A 87 -1.35 -5.27 -6.99
C GLU A 87 -0.75 -4.52 -8.19
N LEU A 88 -0.81 -5.08 -9.41
CA LEU A 88 -0.44 -4.34 -10.63
C LEU A 88 -1.34 -3.13 -10.86
N THR A 89 -2.63 -3.25 -10.56
CA THR A 89 -3.57 -2.13 -10.66
C THR A 89 -3.22 -1.05 -9.64
N ILE A 90 -2.93 -1.41 -8.40
CA ILE A 90 -2.45 -0.47 -7.37
C ILE A 90 -1.16 0.22 -7.84
N ALA A 91 -0.19 -0.54 -8.34
CA ALA A 91 1.06 0.00 -8.86
C ALA A 91 0.82 1.01 -10.00
N ALA A 92 0.00 0.64 -10.99
CA ALA A 92 -0.34 1.50 -12.12
C ALA A 92 -1.04 2.78 -11.66
N LEU A 93 -2.00 2.68 -10.72
CA LEU A 93 -2.66 3.84 -10.14
C LEU A 93 -1.67 4.73 -9.39
N ILE A 94 -0.83 4.18 -8.50
CA ILE A 94 0.19 4.94 -7.76
C ILE A 94 1.12 5.68 -8.73
N LEU A 95 1.50 5.07 -9.85
CA LEU A 95 2.40 5.64 -10.86
C LEU A 95 1.70 6.63 -11.81
N SER A 96 0.37 6.61 -11.87
CA SER A 96 -0.42 7.50 -12.72
C SER A 96 -0.31 8.98 -12.32
N ARG A 97 -0.97 9.85 -13.11
CA ARG A 97 -1.04 11.30 -12.89
C ARG A 97 -2.45 11.70 -12.47
N GLY A 98 -2.58 12.92 -11.92
CA GLY A 98 -3.88 13.48 -11.52
C GLY A 98 -4.51 12.75 -10.34
N THR A 99 -5.84 12.68 -10.32
CA THR A 99 -6.61 12.12 -9.19
C THR A 99 -6.53 10.59 -9.08
N ALA A 100 -6.25 9.88 -10.18
CA ALA A 100 -6.12 8.42 -10.18
C ALA A 100 -5.02 7.93 -9.21
N ARG A 101 -3.95 8.72 -9.03
CA ARG A 101 -2.89 8.38 -8.06
C ARG A 101 -3.37 8.40 -6.63
N LEU A 102 -4.31 9.28 -6.28
CA LEU A 102 -4.87 9.36 -4.94
C LEU A 102 -5.62 8.07 -4.60
N THR A 103 -6.38 7.54 -5.56
CA THR A 103 -7.03 6.23 -5.43
C THR A 103 -6.00 5.13 -5.22
N GLY A 104 -4.91 5.13 -6.00
CA GLY A 104 -3.82 4.16 -5.83
C GLY A 104 -3.19 4.20 -4.44
N LEU A 105 -2.94 5.39 -3.90
CA LEU A 105 -2.37 5.57 -2.56
C LEU A 105 -3.32 5.04 -1.47
N LEU A 106 -4.61 5.37 -1.53
CA LEU A 106 -5.59 4.93 -0.54
C LEU A 106 -5.89 3.43 -0.63
N VAL A 107 -6.10 2.89 -1.83
CA VAL A 107 -6.34 1.46 -2.04
C VAL A 107 -5.11 0.65 -1.64
N GLY A 108 -3.90 1.12 -1.99
CA GLY A 108 -2.65 0.50 -1.54
C GLY A 108 -2.50 0.50 -0.02
N ALA A 109 -2.85 1.61 0.65
CA ALA A 109 -2.85 1.67 2.12
C ALA A 109 -3.85 0.69 2.74
N ALA A 110 -5.10 0.68 2.23
CA ALA A 110 -6.14 -0.24 2.69
C ALA A 110 -5.75 -1.70 2.49
N PHE A 111 -5.13 -2.04 1.36
CA PHE A 111 -4.61 -3.38 1.10
C PHE A 111 -3.53 -3.78 2.11
N LEU A 112 -2.52 -2.93 2.34
CA LEU A 112 -1.44 -3.19 3.31
C LEU A 112 -1.98 -3.42 4.73
N VAL A 113 -2.96 -2.62 5.15
CA VAL A 113 -3.68 -2.82 6.42
C VAL A 113 -4.44 -4.15 6.39
N GLY A 114 -5.16 -4.43 5.30
CA GLY A 114 -5.94 -5.64 5.10
C GLY A 114 -5.11 -6.92 5.23
N ILE A 115 -3.87 -6.93 4.74
CA ILE A 115 -2.96 -8.09 4.82
C ILE A 115 -2.05 -8.10 6.06
N THR A 116 -2.09 -7.04 6.89
CA THR A 116 -1.31 -6.96 8.13
C THR A 116 -1.53 -8.15 9.08
N PRO A 117 -2.76 -8.71 9.23
CA PRO A 117 -2.99 -9.84 10.13
C PRO A 117 -2.44 -11.19 9.66
N LEU A 118 -1.80 -11.28 8.48
CA LEU A 118 -1.26 -12.54 7.95
C LEU A 118 -0.15 -13.14 8.84
N GLY A 119 0.66 -12.31 9.49
CA GLY A 119 1.68 -12.76 10.43
C GLY A 119 2.57 -11.63 10.96
N LEU A 120 3.54 -11.96 11.81
CA LEU A 120 4.44 -10.94 12.38
C LEU A 120 5.28 -10.21 11.32
N TYR A 121 5.58 -10.87 10.20
CA TYR A 121 6.33 -10.27 9.10
C TYR A 121 5.52 -9.27 8.28
N THR A 122 4.18 -9.26 8.39
CA THR A 122 3.29 -8.29 7.73
C THR A 122 2.91 -7.13 8.65
N VAL A 123 3.26 -7.14 9.94
CA VAL A 123 3.04 -6.00 10.86
C VAL A 123 3.75 -4.74 10.38
N THR A 124 4.90 -4.90 9.71
CA THR A 124 5.65 -3.79 9.13
C THR A 124 4.90 -3.11 7.98
N ASN A 125 3.88 -3.75 7.37
CA ASN A 125 3.05 -3.15 6.33
C ASN A 125 2.36 -1.87 6.81
N LEU A 126 2.09 -1.73 8.12
CA LEU A 126 1.51 -0.54 8.71
C LEU A 126 2.38 0.71 8.52
N LEU A 127 3.71 0.56 8.49
CA LEU A 127 4.63 1.66 8.20
C LEU A 127 4.45 2.16 6.76
N LEU A 128 4.39 1.23 5.81
CA LEU A 128 4.24 1.57 4.41
C LEU A 128 2.81 2.10 4.12
N ALA A 129 1.79 1.57 4.79
CA ALA A 129 0.42 2.08 4.73
C ALA A 129 0.34 3.53 5.25
N ALA A 130 0.94 3.82 6.41
CA ALA A 130 1.02 5.17 6.94
C ALA A 130 1.77 6.12 5.98
N THR A 131 2.80 5.63 5.31
CA THR A 131 3.54 6.39 4.29
C THR A 131 2.65 6.72 3.09
N LEU A 132 1.86 5.77 2.60
CA LEU A 132 0.91 6.01 1.50
C LEU A 132 -0.17 7.03 1.89
N VAL A 133 -0.71 6.94 3.11
CA VAL A 133 -1.66 7.92 3.64
C VAL A 133 -1.02 9.30 3.77
N TYR A 134 0.22 9.37 4.25
CA TYR A 134 0.98 10.61 4.30
C TYR A 134 1.13 11.24 2.91
N LEU A 135 1.57 10.44 1.92
CA LEU A 135 1.71 10.90 0.53
C LEU A 135 0.39 11.41 -0.03
N PHE A 136 -0.72 10.71 0.24
CA PHE A 136 -2.06 11.15 -0.15
C PHE A 136 -2.40 12.52 0.49
N TRP A 137 -2.11 12.70 1.77
CA TRP A 137 -2.41 13.93 2.49
C TRP A 137 -1.64 15.14 1.97
N ILE A 138 -0.35 14.96 1.68
CA ILE A 138 0.50 16.06 1.22
C ILE A 138 0.35 16.35 -0.28
N ASP A 139 -0.30 15.46 -1.04
CA ASP A 139 -0.47 15.57 -2.49
C ASP A 139 -1.25 16.85 -2.87
N PRO A 140 -0.71 17.71 -3.76
CA PRO A 140 -1.39 18.93 -4.20
C PRO A 140 -2.75 18.71 -4.90
N ALA A 141 -2.99 17.53 -5.47
CA ALA A 141 -4.24 17.19 -6.13
C ALA A 141 -5.32 16.69 -5.16
N ASN A 142 -5.00 16.52 -3.88
CA ASN A 142 -5.94 16.04 -2.87
C ASN A 142 -7.01 17.12 -2.58
N PRO A 143 -8.30 16.86 -2.87
CA PRO A 143 -9.37 17.84 -2.62
C PRO A 143 -9.64 18.07 -1.13
N TRP A 144 -9.21 17.14 -0.26
CA TRP A 144 -9.36 17.21 1.19
C TRP A 144 -8.20 17.93 1.87
N ARG A 145 -7.21 18.37 1.09
CA ARG A 145 -6.07 19.11 1.64
C ARG A 145 -6.60 20.41 2.21
N LEU A 146 -6.50 20.57 3.52
CA LEU A 146 -6.87 21.81 4.20
C LEU A 146 -6.13 22.95 3.51
N ALA A 147 -6.86 23.79 2.78
CA ALA A 147 -6.28 25.03 2.26
C ALA A 147 -5.78 25.82 3.47
N PRO A 148 -4.57 26.39 3.43
CA PRO A 148 -4.19 27.37 4.43
C PRO A 148 -5.30 28.43 4.45
N THR A 149 -5.91 28.64 5.62
CA THR A 149 -6.87 29.74 5.79
C THR A 149 -6.18 30.99 5.24
N PRO A 150 -6.78 31.71 4.27
CA PRO A 150 -6.18 32.95 3.78
C PRO A 150 -5.99 33.82 5.03
N LEU A 151 -4.74 34.11 5.38
CA LEU A 151 -4.47 35.13 6.39
C LEU A 151 -5.17 36.37 5.85
N ALA A 152 -6.19 36.84 6.58
CA ALA A 152 -6.91 38.04 6.24
C ALA A 152 -5.87 39.16 6.18
N THR A 153 -5.38 39.45 4.98
CA THR A 153 -4.59 40.65 4.72
C THR A 153 -5.58 41.79 4.90
N GLY A 154 -5.67 42.28 6.12
CA GLY A 154 -6.44 43.47 6.46
C GLY A 154 -5.89 44.62 5.64
N SER A 155 -6.53 44.89 4.49
CA SER A 155 -6.33 46.14 3.76
C SER A 155 -7.11 47.23 4.48
N THR A 156 -6.64 47.62 5.66
CA THR A 156 -6.94 48.95 6.19
C THR A 156 -6.12 49.96 5.40
N ARG A 157 -6.55 50.24 4.16
CA ARG A 157 -6.18 51.47 3.47
C ARG A 157 -7.40 52.37 3.51
N ARG A 158 -7.55 53.07 4.64
CA ARG A 158 -8.35 54.27 4.76
C ARG A 158 -7.43 55.47 4.61
N ASP A 159 -7.82 56.29 3.65
CA ASP A 159 -7.75 57.76 3.60
C ASP A 159 -6.39 58.44 3.36
N PRO A 160 -6.38 59.69 2.85
CA PRO A 160 -7.49 60.54 2.37
C PRO A 160 -7.54 60.76 0.85
#